data_AF-A0A9E3Y9F7-F1
#
_entry.id   AF-A0A9E3Y9F7-F1
#
_cell.length_a   1.000
_cell.length_b   1.000
_cell.length_c   1.000
_cell.angle_alpha   90.00
_cell.angle_beta   90.00
_cell.angle_gamma   90.00
#
_symmetry.space_group_name_H-M   'P 1'
#
loop_
_entity.id
_entity.type
_entity.pdbx_description
1 polymer ?
#
loop_
_entity_poly.entity_id
_entity_poly.type
_entity_poly.pdbx_seq_one_letter_code
_entity_poly.pdbx_strand_id
1 'polypeptide(L)'
;MQTPSESLPAGDLTQVVEEPQAESVETQSDSQGHEPRQRAGAAERFGALYSRARSATPESWVTFAVVVLSVGLVFLRLHPSKILADTTPAGGDMGAHVWGPAYLRDNLLSGFSFRGWTMDWYGGFPAMHFYMVLPYLLIVLLDVVLPYGVAFKLVAVAGVVTIPASAYAFGRLARMPFPVPAIFSVAGLLFVFDFNFTI
;
A
#
# COMPACT_ATOMS: atom_id res chain seq x y z
N MET A 1 19.01 -55.45 -70.84
CA MET A 1 20.09 -55.34 -69.85
C MET A 1 19.60 -56.02 -68.56
N GLN A 2 20.48 -56.76 -67.90
CA GLN A 2 20.26 -57.76 -66.83
C GLN A 2 19.41 -57.32 -65.61
N THR A 3 18.64 -58.26 -65.04
CA THR A 3 18.24 -58.36 -63.60
C THR A 3 19.46 -58.73 -62.73
N PRO A 4 19.56 -58.53 -61.37
CA PRO A 4 18.57 -58.92 -60.34
C PRO A 4 18.62 -58.12 -58.96
N SER A 5 17.59 -58.13 -58.09
CA SER A 5 17.28 -58.96 -56.89
C SER A 5 17.52 -58.29 -55.53
N GLU A 6 16.49 -58.25 -54.67
CA GLU A 6 16.43 -58.42 -53.19
C GLU A 6 15.17 -57.69 -52.65
N SER A 7 14.51 -58.03 -51.54
CA SER A 7 13.84 -59.26 -51.07
C SER A 7 13.05 -58.91 -49.78
N LEU A 8 11.72 -59.14 -49.77
CA LEU A 8 10.82 -59.46 -48.62
C LEU A 8 10.50 -58.36 -47.55
N PRO A 9 9.43 -58.49 -46.71
CA PRO A 9 8.02 -58.78 -47.01
C PRO A 9 6.99 -57.94 -46.18
N ALA A 10 5.71 -58.06 -46.59
CA ALA A 10 4.43 -57.99 -45.85
C ALA A 10 4.24 -57.04 -44.64
N GLY A 11 3.33 -56.07 -44.82
CA GLY A 11 2.63 -55.36 -43.76
C GLY A 11 1.33 -54.76 -44.30
N ASP A 12 0.23 -55.47 -44.10
CA ASP A 12 -1.14 -55.09 -44.45
C ASP A 12 -1.57 -53.87 -43.62
N LEU A 13 -1.81 -52.74 -44.28
CA LEU A 13 -2.36 -51.52 -43.69
C LEU A 13 -3.68 -51.16 -44.36
N THR A 14 -4.67 -52.02 -44.16
CA THR A 14 -6.09 -51.67 -44.26
C THR A 14 -6.43 -50.67 -43.14
N GLN A 15 -6.08 -49.40 -43.32
CA GLN A 15 -6.64 -48.33 -42.51
C GLN A 15 -8.00 -47.93 -43.07
N VAL A 16 -9.02 -48.43 -42.37
CA VAL A 16 -10.42 -48.03 -42.45
C VAL A 16 -10.51 -46.52 -42.21
N VAL A 17 -11.03 -45.80 -43.20
CA VAL A 17 -11.43 -44.39 -43.08
C VAL A 17 -12.76 -44.37 -42.34
N GLU A 18 -12.74 -43.99 -41.06
CA GLU A 18 -13.94 -43.81 -40.23
C GLU A 18 -14.41 -42.34 -40.34
N GLU A 19 -15.68 -42.12 -40.69
CA GLU A 19 -16.33 -40.80 -40.73
C GLU A 19 -16.43 -40.18 -39.32
N PRO A 20 -16.30 -38.85 -39.17
CA PRO A 20 -16.44 -38.21 -37.88
C PRO A 20 -17.92 -38.09 -37.51
N GLN A 21 -18.32 -38.76 -36.42
CA GLN A 21 -19.66 -38.59 -35.85
C GLN A 21 -19.79 -37.21 -35.20
N ALA A 22 -20.90 -36.54 -35.48
CA ALA A 22 -21.27 -35.26 -34.88
C ALA A 22 -21.54 -35.43 -33.38
N GLU A 23 -20.59 -34.99 -32.56
CA GLU A 23 -20.72 -34.93 -31.11
C GLU A 23 -21.66 -33.76 -30.74
N SER A 24 -22.84 -34.09 -30.21
CA SER A 24 -23.78 -33.12 -29.66
C SER A 24 -23.18 -32.52 -28.39
N VAL A 25 -22.65 -31.31 -28.51
CA VAL A 25 -22.18 -30.51 -27.36
C VAL A 25 -23.40 -30.14 -26.49
N GLU A 26 -23.65 -30.94 -25.45
CA GLU A 26 -24.47 -30.51 -24.32
C GLU A 26 -23.81 -29.28 -23.71
N THR A 27 -24.44 -28.12 -23.92
CA THR A 27 -24.03 -26.88 -23.25
C THR A 27 -24.40 -27.01 -21.79
N GLN A 28 -23.48 -27.54 -20.99
CA GLN A 28 -23.59 -27.57 -19.54
C GLN A 28 -23.56 -26.12 -19.05
N SER A 29 -24.74 -25.57 -18.81
CA SER A 29 -24.95 -24.27 -18.18
C SER A 29 -24.30 -24.29 -16.81
N ASP A 30 -23.06 -23.81 -16.73
CA ASP A 30 -22.31 -23.63 -15.49
C ASP A 30 -22.88 -22.42 -14.74
N SER A 31 -24.10 -22.58 -14.23
CA SER A 31 -24.73 -21.64 -13.30
C SER A 31 -24.23 -21.93 -11.88
N GLN A 32 -22.92 -21.89 -11.68
CA GLN A 32 -22.38 -21.75 -10.34
C GLN A 32 -22.62 -20.31 -9.89
N GLY A 33 -23.68 -20.14 -9.09
CA GLY A 33 -23.97 -18.89 -8.41
C GLY A 33 -22.71 -18.41 -7.68
N HIS A 34 -22.27 -17.22 -8.04
CA HIS A 34 -21.26 -16.48 -7.30
C HIS A 34 -21.90 -16.09 -5.96
N GLU A 35 -21.84 -16.98 -4.96
CA GLU A 35 -22.25 -16.66 -3.59
C GLU A 35 -21.55 -15.35 -3.17
N PRO A 36 -22.31 -14.30 -2.81
CA PRO A 36 -21.70 -13.06 -2.39
C PRO A 36 -20.92 -13.37 -1.10
N ARG A 37 -19.59 -13.20 -1.12
CA ARG A 37 -18.76 -13.26 0.11
C ARG A 37 -19.43 -12.40 1.18
N GLN A 38 -20.13 -13.03 2.11
CA GLN A 38 -20.74 -12.35 3.25
C GLN A 38 -19.59 -11.66 3.98
N ARG A 39 -19.54 -10.34 3.87
CA ARG A 39 -18.55 -9.53 4.58
C ARG A 39 -18.88 -9.69 6.06
N ALA A 40 -18.03 -10.44 6.77
CA ALA A 40 -18.15 -10.64 8.22
C ALA A 40 -18.52 -9.31 8.91
N GLY A 41 -19.61 -9.33 9.67
CA GLY A 41 -20.17 -8.13 10.29
C GLY A 41 -19.17 -7.51 11.28
N ALA A 42 -19.32 -6.21 11.56
CA ALA A 42 -18.45 -5.53 12.53
C ALA A 42 -18.40 -6.28 13.87
N ALA A 43 -19.53 -6.80 14.35
CA ALA A 43 -19.63 -7.59 15.57
C ALA A 43 -18.80 -8.89 15.53
N GLU A 44 -18.79 -9.60 14.40
CA GLU A 44 -17.97 -10.82 14.23
C GLU A 44 -16.48 -10.48 14.19
N ARG A 45 -16.12 -9.38 13.52
CA ARG A 45 -14.75 -8.86 13.53
C ARG A 45 -14.31 -8.49 14.94
N PHE A 46 -15.17 -7.79 15.70
CA PHE A 46 -14.91 -7.48 17.11
C PHE A 46 -14.79 -8.73 17.97
N GLY A 47 -15.68 -9.71 17.79
CA GLY A 47 -15.62 -10.99 18.50
C GLY A 47 -14.33 -11.77 18.20
N ALA A 48 -13.89 -11.79 16.94
CA ALA A 48 -12.64 -12.42 16.51
C ALA A 48 -11.39 -11.68 17.04
N LEU A 49 -11.42 -10.35 17.06
CA LEU A 49 -10.35 -9.55 17.67
C LEU A 49 -10.29 -9.78 19.18
N TYR A 50 -11.44 -9.80 19.85
CA TYR A 50 -11.55 -10.03 21.28
C TYR A 50 -11.06 -11.43 21.67
N SER A 51 -11.49 -12.48 20.95
CA SER A 51 -11.05 -13.85 21.21
C SER A 51 -9.54 -14.01 20.98
N ARG A 52 -9.02 -13.41 19.90
CA ARG A 52 -7.59 -13.41 19.58
C ARG A 52 -6.75 -12.64 20.60
N ALA A 53 -7.27 -11.53 21.13
CA ALA A 53 -6.62 -10.78 22.22
C ALA A 53 -6.63 -11.59 23.53
N ARG A 54 -7.75 -12.27 23.83
CA ARG A 54 -7.87 -13.13 25.02
C ARG A 54 -6.98 -14.38 24.95
N SER A 55 -6.74 -14.91 23.75
CA SER A 55 -5.82 -16.03 23.51
C SER A 55 -4.38 -15.58 23.19
N ALA A 56 -4.06 -14.29 23.31
CA ALA A 56 -2.75 -13.78 22.97
C ALA A 56 -1.72 -14.19 24.03
N THR A 57 -0.56 -14.63 23.57
CA THR A 57 0.54 -15.00 24.45
C THR A 57 1.13 -13.75 25.13
N PRO A 58 1.79 -13.88 26.30
CA PRO A 58 2.45 -12.75 26.96
C PRO A 58 3.44 -12.01 26.05
N GLU A 59 4.17 -12.73 25.20
CA GLU A 59 5.11 -12.16 24.22
C GLU A 59 4.40 -11.25 23.22
N SER A 60 3.18 -11.60 22.83
CA SER A 60 2.36 -10.81 21.91
C SER A 60 1.93 -9.49 22.55
N TRP A 61 1.55 -9.52 23.82
CA TRP A 61 1.21 -8.30 24.59
C TRP A 61 2.42 -7.40 24.80
N VAL A 62 3.58 -7.98 25.16
CA VAL A 62 4.84 -7.22 25.28
C VAL A 62 5.21 -6.57 23.95
N THR A 63 5.15 -7.33 22.86
CA THR A 63 5.44 -6.82 21.51
C THR A 63 4.50 -5.68 21.13
N PHE A 64 3.19 -5.85 21.36
CA PHE A 64 2.21 -4.82 21.10
C PHE A 64 2.49 -3.54 21.91
N ALA A 65 2.76 -3.68 23.21
CA ALA A 65 3.10 -2.56 24.08
C ALA A 65 4.36 -1.82 23.62
N VAL A 66 5.41 -2.55 23.22
CA VAL A 66 6.65 -1.97 22.68
C VAL A 66 6.37 -1.15 21.42
N VAL A 67 5.60 -1.69 20.47
CA VAL A 67 5.27 -0.99 19.22
C VAL A 67 4.43 0.27 19.49
N VAL A 68 3.38 0.14 20.29
CA VAL A 68 2.50 1.27 20.65
C VAL A 68 3.28 2.35 21.39
N LEU A 69 4.13 1.97 22.35
CA LEU A 69 4.97 2.92 23.07
C LEU A 69 5.98 3.60 22.13
N SER A 70 6.61 2.85 21.23
CA SER A 70 7.56 3.42 20.25
C SER A 70 6.89 4.46 19.36
N VAL A 71 5.75 4.12 18.74
CA VAL A 71 4.98 5.05 17.89
C VAL A 71 4.47 6.23 18.70
N GLY A 72 3.94 5.97 19.90
CA GLY A 72 3.42 7.00 20.80
C GLY A 72 4.49 8.01 21.22
N LEU A 73 5.69 7.56 21.55
CA LEU A 73 6.81 8.43 21.92
C LEU A 73 7.23 9.33 20.75
N VAL A 74 7.31 8.80 19.54
CA VAL A 74 7.56 9.63 18.33
C VAL A 74 6.49 10.71 18.20
N PHE A 75 5.21 10.32 18.23
CA PHE A 75 4.11 11.26 18.08
C PHE A 75 4.08 12.34 19.18
N LEU A 76 4.28 11.94 20.44
CA LEU A 76 4.31 12.86 21.58
C LEU A 76 5.48 13.85 21.47
N ARG A 77 6.64 13.42 20.95
CA ARG A 77 7.80 14.30 20.80
C ARG A 77 7.63 15.33 19.69
N LEU A 78 6.79 15.05 18.69
CA LEU A 78 6.43 16.00 17.63
C LEU A 78 5.44 17.09 18.08
N HIS A 79 5.11 17.17 19.37
CA HIS A 79 4.18 18.14 19.96
C HIS A 79 2.79 18.13 19.29
N PRO A 80 1.93 17.17 19.63
CA PRO A 80 0.58 17.02 19.04
C PRO A 80 -0.26 18.30 19.03
N SER A 81 -0.13 19.15 20.06
CA SER A 81 -0.81 20.44 20.13
C SER A 81 -0.41 21.40 18.99
N LYS A 82 0.83 21.33 18.50
CA LYS A 82 1.31 22.12 17.36
C LYS A 82 0.89 21.51 16.03
N ILE A 83 0.80 20.18 15.95
CA ILE A 83 0.28 19.48 14.77
C ILE A 83 -1.19 19.84 14.55
N LEU A 84 -1.99 19.85 15.61
CA LEU A 84 -3.43 20.10 15.56
C LEU A 84 -3.82 21.58 15.58
N ALA A 85 -2.88 22.50 15.83
CA ALA A 85 -3.14 23.93 15.75
C ALA A 85 -3.45 24.35 14.30
N ASP A 86 -4.40 25.25 14.09
CA ASP A 86 -4.70 25.77 12.75
C ASP A 86 -3.70 26.87 12.37
N THR A 87 -2.50 26.44 11.97
CA THR A 87 -1.42 27.32 11.54
C THR A 87 -0.75 26.74 10.31
N THR A 88 -0.28 27.62 9.43
CA THR A 88 0.54 27.22 8.29
C THR A 88 1.83 26.53 8.79
N PRO A 89 2.17 25.34 8.26
CA PRO A 89 3.42 24.68 8.59
C PRO A 89 4.61 25.51 8.09
N ALA A 90 5.67 25.57 8.89
CA ALA A 90 6.85 26.39 8.62
C ALA A 90 8.14 25.64 8.97
N GLY A 91 9.27 26.18 8.51
CA GLY A 91 10.60 25.57 8.58
C GLY A 91 11.07 25.03 7.23
N GLY A 92 12.39 24.92 7.02
CA GLY A 92 12.99 24.42 5.78
C GLY A 92 12.25 24.88 4.50
N ASP A 93 12.01 23.94 3.60
CA ASP A 93 11.30 24.17 2.33
C ASP A 93 9.77 24.04 2.45
N MET A 94 9.19 23.94 3.66
CA MET A 94 7.75 23.75 3.85
C MET A 94 6.92 24.88 3.24
N GLY A 95 7.47 26.10 3.18
CA GLY A 95 6.85 27.24 2.52
C GLY A 95 6.59 27.04 1.02
N ALA A 96 7.42 26.25 0.33
CA ALA A 96 7.16 25.89 -1.06
C ALA A 96 6.12 24.76 -1.17
N HIS A 97 6.14 23.81 -0.23
CA HIS A 97 5.24 22.66 -0.28
C HIS A 97 3.80 23.01 0.09
N VAL A 98 3.53 24.03 0.92
CA VAL A 98 2.15 24.46 1.22
C VAL A 98 1.39 24.97 0.01
N TRP A 99 2.07 25.42 -1.04
CA TRP A 99 1.41 25.86 -2.27
C TRP A 99 0.90 24.67 -3.11
N GLY A 100 1.64 23.57 -3.18
CA GLY A 100 1.35 22.45 -4.10
C GLY A 100 -0.04 21.83 -3.96
N PRO A 101 -0.45 21.38 -2.75
CA PRO A 101 -1.78 20.81 -2.55
C PRO A 101 -2.91 21.82 -2.76
N ALA A 102 -2.71 23.10 -2.39
CA ALA A 102 -3.69 24.15 -2.64
C ALA A 102 -3.89 24.38 -4.14
N TYR A 103 -2.80 24.50 -4.91
CA TYR A 103 -2.87 24.62 -6.36
C TYR A 103 -3.53 23.40 -7.03
N LEU A 104 -3.19 22.18 -6.57
CA LEU A 104 -3.80 20.93 -7.03
C LEU A 104 -5.31 20.94 -6.80
N ARG A 105 -5.77 21.28 -5.59
CA ARG A 105 -7.18 21.38 -5.22
C ARG A 105 -7.93 22.39 -6.09
N ASP A 106 -7.38 23.59 -6.22
CA ASP A 106 -8.11 24.74 -6.76
C ASP A 106 -8.08 24.79 -8.29
N ASN A 107 -7.01 24.29 -8.93
CA ASN A 107 -6.80 24.48 -10.38
C ASN A 107 -6.77 23.19 -11.20
N LEU A 108 -6.32 22.06 -10.62
CA LEU A 108 -6.06 20.84 -11.39
C LEU A 108 -7.15 19.79 -11.24
N LEU A 109 -7.63 19.56 -10.01
CA LEU A 109 -8.62 18.51 -9.73
C LEU A 109 -9.99 18.79 -10.37
N SER A 110 -10.37 20.06 -10.53
CA SER A 110 -11.58 20.46 -11.25
C SER A 110 -11.58 20.02 -12.71
N GLY A 111 -10.40 20.00 -13.34
CA GLY A 111 -10.17 19.51 -14.69
C GLY A 111 -9.81 18.03 -14.76
N PHE A 112 -9.93 17.26 -13.66
CA PHE A 112 -9.47 15.87 -13.56
C PHE A 112 -8.02 15.64 -13.97
N SER A 113 -7.18 16.67 -13.80
CA SER A 113 -5.76 16.59 -14.06
C SER A 113 -4.96 16.54 -12.77
N PHE A 114 -3.80 15.89 -12.83
CA PHE A 114 -2.81 15.88 -11.75
C PHE A 114 -1.59 16.74 -12.06
N ARG A 115 -1.54 17.32 -13.26
CA ARG A 115 -0.41 18.11 -13.77
C ARG A 115 -0.93 19.33 -14.52
N GLY A 116 -0.16 20.42 -14.51
CA GLY A 116 -0.53 21.62 -15.24
C GLY A 116 0.61 22.61 -15.36
N TRP A 117 0.29 23.79 -15.86
CA TRP A 117 1.17 24.94 -15.93
C TRP A 117 0.61 26.03 -15.02
N THR A 118 1.43 26.60 -14.15
CA THR A 118 1.07 27.78 -13.35
C THR A 118 1.85 29.00 -13.82
N MET A 119 1.31 30.20 -13.61
CA MET A 119 1.99 31.48 -13.85
C MET A 119 2.56 32.10 -12.56
N ASP A 120 2.45 31.43 -11.42
CA ASP A 120 2.74 31.97 -10.09
C ASP A 120 4.20 32.45 -9.91
N TRP A 121 5.18 31.84 -10.60
CA TRP A 121 6.60 32.22 -10.52
C TRP A 121 7.27 32.34 -11.88
N TYR A 122 8.13 33.35 -12.04
CA TYR A 122 9.09 33.53 -13.17
C TYR A 122 8.52 33.31 -14.57
N GLY A 123 7.30 33.80 -14.85
CA GLY A 123 6.66 33.62 -16.16
C GLY A 123 6.04 32.22 -16.36
N GLY A 124 6.04 31.42 -15.31
CA GLY A 124 5.35 30.15 -15.19
C GLY A 124 6.27 28.93 -15.18
N PHE A 125 5.75 27.83 -14.68
CA PHE A 125 6.46 26.55 -14.65
C PHE A 125 5.50 25.35 -14.69
N PRO A 126 6.01 24.15 -15.04
CA PRO A 126 5.20 22.93 -15.06
C PRO A 126 4.94 22.42 -13.64
N ALA A 127 3.77 22.75 -13.09
CA ALA A 127 3.29 22.29 -11.79
C ALA A 127 3.08 20.77 -11.79
N MET A 128 3.48 20.11 -10.69
CA MET A 128 3.26 18.67 -10.44
C MET A 128 3.89 17.69 -11.44
N HIS A 129 4.84 18.14 -12.25
CA HIS A 129 5.56 17.24 -13.17
C HIS A 129 6.68 16.45 -12.48
N PHE A 130 7.37 17.06 -11.52
CA PHE A 130 8.55 16.47 -10.86
C PHE A 130 8.30 16.03 -9.42
N TYR A 131 7.10 16.26 -8.89
CA TYR A 131 6.75 15.91 -7.51
C TYR A 131 5.84 14.69 -7.46
N MET A 132 6.00 13.89 -6.41
CA MET A 132 5.06 12.84 -6.06
C MET A 132 3.69 13.48 -5.74
N VAL A 133 2.67 13.13 -6.52
CA VAL A 133 1.31 13.71 -6.36
C VAL A 133 0.57 13.10 -5.17
N LEU A 134 0.92 11.87 -4.78
CA LEU A 134 0.18 11.09 -3.78
C LEU A 134 0.10 11.80 -2.40
N PRO A 135 1.17 12.34 -1.81
CA PRO A 135 1.07 13.08 -0.56
C PRO A 135 0.13 14.29 -0.66
N TYR A 136 0.13 15.00 -1.79
CA TYR A 136 -0.73 16.17 -1.97
C TYR A 136 -2.20 15.78 -2.08
N LEU A 137 -2.52 14.66 -2.74
CA LEU A 137 -3.89 14.14 -2.77
C LEU A 137 -4.38 13.74 -1.39
N LEU A 138 -3.53 13.12 -0.57
CA LEU A 138 -3.87 12.79 0.82
C LEU A 138 -4.16 14.07 1.63
N ILE A 139 -3.37 15.12 1.43
CA ILE A 139 -3.59 16.41 2.10
C ILE A 139 -4.94 17.00 1.69
N VAL A 140 -5.21 17.07 0.38
CA VAL A 140 -6.49 17.60 -0.14
C VAL A 140 -7.68 16.78 0.34
N LEU A 141 -7.55 15.46 0.44
CA LEU A 141 -8.61 14.60 0.98
C LEU A 141 -8.88 14.88 2.46
N LEU A 142 -7.83 15.06 3.27
CA LEU A 142 -7.97 15.40 4.69
C LEU A 142 -8.51 16.83 4.88
N ASP A 143 -8.13 17.76 4.01
CA ASP A 143 -8.58 19.17 3.99
C ASP A 143 -10.11 19.32 3.81
N VAL A 144 -10.79 18.28 3.31
CA VAL A 144 -12.27 18.28 3.21
C VAL A 144 -12.93 18.36 4.60
N VAL A 145 -12.30 17.80 5.63
CA VAL A 145 -12.87 17.69 6.98
C VAL A 145 -12.02 18.33 8.07
N LEU A 146 -10.75 18.64 7.79
CA LEU A 146 -9.81 19.29 8.70
C LEU A 146 -9.31 20.61 8.09
N PRO A 147 -8.90 21.59 8.91
CA PRO A 147 -8.23 22.77 8.38
C PRO A 147 -6.97 22.42 7.59
N TYR A 148 -6.71 23.14 6.50
CA TYR A 148 -5.59 22.89 5.58
C TYR A 148 -4.24 22.71 6.28
N GLY A 149 -3.91 23.58 7.22
CA GLY A 149 -2.66 23.50 7.98
C GLY A 149 -2.55 22.21 8.79
N VAL A 150 -3.65 21.76 9.39
CA VAL A 150 -3.71 20.51 10.17
C VAL A 150 -3.61 19.30 9.24
N ALA A 151 -4.37 19.26 8.15
CA ALA A 151 -4.33 18.21 7.14
C ALA A 151 -2.90 18.03 6.59
N PHE A 152 -2.25 19.14 6.23
CA PHE A 152 -0.87 19.14 5.76
C PHE A 152 0.09 18.54 6.80
N LYS A 153 0.03 19.02 8.05
CA LYS A 153 0.93 18.56 9.12
C LYS A 153 0.73 17.07 9.43
N LEU A 154 -0.50 16.57 9.42
CA LEU A 154 -0.78 15.16 9.67
C LEU A 154 -0.14 14.27 8.60
N VAL A 155 -0.28 14.61 7.32
CA VAL A 155 0.34 13.84 6.23
C VAL A 155 1.87 13.95 6.29
N ALA A 156 2.40 15.13 6.59
CA ALA A 156 3.85 15.34 6.72
C ALA A 156 4.48 14.48 7.84
N VAL A 157 3.84 14.38 9.00
CA VAL A 157 4.37 13.60 10.13
C VAL A 157 4.06 12.11 10.03
N ALA A 158 3.08 11.69 9.22
CA ALA A 158 2.63 10.31 9.12
C ALA A 158 3.78 9.34 8.80
N GLY A 159 4.70 9.73 7.90
CA GLY A 159 5.87 8.92 7.57
C GLY A 159 6.74 8.65 8.79
N VAL A 160 7.15 9.70 9.50
CA VAL A 160 8.04 9.59 10.67
C VAL A 160 7.38 8.82 11.82
N VAL A 161 6.11 9.11 12.10
CA VAL A 161 5.35 8.44 13.17
C VAL A 161 5.19 6.94 12.91
N THR A 162 5.10 6.53 11.64
CA THR A 162 4.88 5.12 11.27
C THR A 162 6.17 4.30 11.12
N ILE A 163 7.36 4.90 11.22
CA ILE A 163 8.64 4.18 11.11
C ILE A 163 8.75 3.01 12.11
N PRO A 164 8.49 3.17 13.43
CA PRO A 164 8.62 2.07 14.38
C PRO A 164 7.68 0.91 14.05
N ALA A 165 6.43 1.22 13.67
CA ALA A 165 5.45 0.22 13.25
C ALA A 165 5.87 -0.49 11.95
N SER A 166 6.46 0.23 11.00
CA SER A 166 6.94 -0.33 9.74
C SER A 166 8.15 -1.25 9.95
N ALA A 167 9.07 -0.88 10.85
CA ALA A 167 10.20 -1.73 11.22
C ALA A 167 9.73 -3.02 11.92
N TYR A 168 8.74 -2.92 12.81
CA TYR A 168 8.06 -4.10 13.37
C TYR A 168 7.44 -4.98 12.28
N ALA A 169 6.69 -4.37 11.36
CA ALA A 169 6.01 -5.08 10.28
C ALA A 169 7.03 -5.83 9.40
N PHE A 170 8.16 -5.19 9.09
CA PHE A 170 9.27 -5.84 8.39
C PHE A 170 9.75 -7.11 9.11
N GLY A 171 10.06 -7.02 10.42
CA GLY A 171 10.49 -8.19 11.20
C GLY A 171 9.44 -9.31 11.24
N ARG A 172 8.14 -8.97 11.28
CA ARG A 172 7.05 -9.95 11.24
C ARG A 172 6.87 -10.59 9.87
N LEU A 173 6.94 -9.80 8.80
CA LEU A 173 6.82 -10.29 7.42
C LEU A 173 8.01 -11.21 7.07
N ALA A 174 9.18 -10.94 7.63
CA ALA A 174 10.36 -11.80 7.56
C ALA A 174 10.27 -13.07 8.45
N ARG A 175 9.17 -13.28 9.17
CA ARG A 175 8.93 -14.44 10.06
C ARG A 175 10.01 -14.61 11.15
N MET A 176 10.60 -13.51 11.60
CA MET A 176 11.63 -13.58 12.63
C MET A 176 11.04 -14.01 13.98
N PRO A 177 11.74 -14.85 14.76
CA PRO A 177 11.27 -15.32 16.05
C PRO A 177 11.23 -14.17 17.07
N PHE A 178 10.39 -14.31 18.09
CA PHE A 178 10.42 -13.41 19.24
C PHE A 178 11.82 -13.46 19.91
N PRO A 179 12.39 -12.32 20.35
CA PRO A 179 11.84 -10.96 20.40
C PRO A 179 12.19 -10.05 19.20
N VAL A 180 12.73 -10.61 18.12
CA VAL A 180 13.38 -9.83 17.06
C VAL A 180 12.47 -8.76 16.43
N PRO A 181 11.20 -9.03 16.04
CA PRO A 181 10.34 -7.98 15.48
C PRO A 181 10.10 -6.80 16.43
N ALA A 182 10.03 -7.03 17.74
CA ALA A 182 9.87 -5.96 18.72
C ALA A 182 11.13 -5.09 18.81
N ILE A 183 12.32 -5.71 18.74
CA ILE A 183 13.61 -5.01 18.70
C ILE A 183 13.70 -4.10 17.47
N PHE A 184 13.20 -4.54 16.30
CA PHE A 184 13.14 -3.69 15.11
C PHE A 184 12.29 -2.42 15.31
N SER A 185 11.17 -2.52 16.05
CA SER A 185 10.39 -1.32 16.41
C SER A 185 11.21 -0.33 17.24
N VAL A 186 11.96 -0.83 18.21
CA VAL A 186 12.84 -0.01 19.06
C VAL A 186 13.99 0.58 18.23
N ALA A 187 14.56 -0.18 17.31
CA ALA A 187 15.56 0.33 16.38
C ALA A 187 15.00 1.47 15.50
N GLY A 188 13.77 1.33 15.01
CA GLY A 188 13.07 2.38 14.27
C GLY A 188 12.83 3.64 15.12
N LEU A 189 12.50 3.48 16.41
CA LEU A 189 12.39 4.58 17.37
C LEU A 189 13.74 5.31 17.55
N LEU A 190 14.82 4.57 17.77
CA LEU A 190 16.16 5.13 17.95
C LEU A 190 16.65 5.84 16.70
N PHE A 191 16.38 5.27 15.52
CA PHE A 191 16.70 5.89 14.24
C PHE A 191 16.01 7.25 14.06
N VAL A 192 14.72 7.36 14.42
CA VAL A 192 13.98 8.64 14.35
C VAL A 192 14.58 9.71 15.26
N PHE A 193 15.20 9.31 16.37
CA PHE A 193 15.84 10.21 17.33
C PHE A 193 17.37 10.26 17.21
N ASP A 194 17.92 9.76 16.11
CA ASP A 194 19.35 9.88 15.87
C ASP A 194 19.67 11.33 15.44
N PHE A 195 20.49 12.01 16.24
CA PHE A 195 20.88 13.40 16.02
C PHE A 195 22.30 13.54 15.46
N ASN A 196 22.95 12.45 15.07
CA ASN A 196 24.34 12.45 14.61
C ASN A 196 24.56 13.07 13.21
N PHE A 197 23.58 13.79 12.66
CA PHE A 197 23.70 14.46 11.36
C PHE A 197 24.31 15.86 11.53
N THR A 198 25.56 16.03 11.09
CA THR A 198 26.14 17.35 10.82
C THR A 198 25.60 17.87 9.50
N ILE A 199 24.89 19.01 9.56
CA ILE A 199 24.39 19.76 8.39
C ILE A 199 25.37 20.88 8.09
#